data_AF-A0A1V1V219-F1
#
_entry.id   AF-A0A1V1V219-F1
#
_cell.length_a   1.000
_cell.length_b   1.000
_cell.length_c   1.000
_cell.angle_alpha   90.00
_cell.angle_beta   90.00
_cell.angle_gamma   90.00
#
_symmetry.space_group_name_H-M   'P 1'
#
loop_
_entity.id
_entity.type
_entity.pdbx_description
1 polymer ?
#
loop_
_entity_poly.entity_id
_entity_poly.type
_entity_poly.pdbx_seq_one_letter_code
_entity_poly.pdbx_strand_id
1 'polypeptide(L)' 'MTPHALIFPRTCNTSDRRTIRWFECELIDDTGARRVRSKAFFSVGEAKSWASAQGYPVDETDARNAQ' A
#
# COMPACT_ATOMS: atom_id res chain seq x y z
N MET A 1 15.31 -1.76 -12.84
CA MET A 1 14.81 -1.19 -11.57
C MET A 1 14.45 -2.36 -10.68
N THR A 2 14.78 -2.35 -9.39
CA THR A 2 14.38 -3.46 -8.50
C THR A 2 12.87 -3.40 -8.29
N PRO A 3 12.11 -4.45 -8.62
CA PRO A 3 10.67 -4.45 -8.42
C PRO A 3 10.36 -4.34 -6.93
N HIS A 4 9.52 -3.39 -6.56
CA HIS A 4 9.14 -3.18 -5.16
C HIS A 4 7.71 -2.64 -5.06
N ALA A 5 7.14 -2.75 -3.87
CA ALA A 5 5.82 -2.24 -3.58
C ALA A 5 5.87 -1.11 -2.56
N LEU A 6 5.13 -0.04 -2.83
CA LEU A 6 4.87 1.04 -1.88
C LEU A 6 3.49 0.84 -1.26
N ILE A 7 3.41 0.96 0.06
CA ILE A 7 2.16 0.90 0.80
C ILE A 7 1.86 2.29 1.34
N PHE A 8 0.66 2.79 1.11
CA PHE A 8 0.26 4.10 1.60
C PHE A 8 -1.08 4.03 2.34
N PRO A 9 -1.18 4.76 3.47
CA PRO A 9 -2.42 4.83 4.22
C PRO A 9 -3.44 5.69 3.46
N ARG A 10 -4.70 5.29 3.58
CA ARG A 10 -5.86 6.03 3.10
C ARG A 10 -6.83 6.22 4.25
N THR A 11 -7.51 7.35 4.22
CA THR A 11 -8.51 7.70 5.21
C THR A 11 -9.64 8.43 4.50
N CYS A 12 -10.87 8.04 4.80
CA CYS A 12 -12.07 8.72 4.33
C CYS A 12 -13.01 8.96 5.51
N ASN A 13 -13.58 10.15 5.57
CA ASN A 13 -14.63 10.49 6.51
C ASN A 13 -15.98 10.33 5.81
N THR A 14 -16.85 9.53 6.42
CA THR A 14 -18.20 9.31 5.92
C THR A 14 -19.16 10.37 6.48
N SER A 15 -20.31 10.54 5.82
CA SER A 15 -21.32 11.53 6.20
C SER A 15 -21.88 11.32 7.62
N ASP A 16 -21.82 10.10 8.15
CA ASP A 16 -22.20 9.73 9.52
C ASP A 16 -21.05 9.93 10.54
N ARG A 17 -20.02 10.71 10.18
CA ARG A 17 -18.84 11.03 11.01
C ARG A 17 -17.98 9.84 11.40
N ARG A 18 -18.07 8.73 10.67
CA ARG A 18 -17.12 7.61 10.85
C ARG A 18 -15.87 7.87 10.02
N THR A 19 -14.74 7.39 10.52
CA THR A 19 -13.47 7.41 9.81
C THR A 19 -13.14 6.00 9.36
N ILE A 20 -13.10 5.79 8.04
CA ILE A 20 -12.66 4.53 7.45
C ILE A 20 -11.16 4.68 7.13
N ARG A 21 -10.36 3.71 7.58
CA ARG A 21 -8.92 3.64 7.30
C ARG A 21 -8.61 2.35 6.57
N TRP A 22 -7.78 2.44 5.54
CA TRP A 22 -7.27 1.30 4.80
C TRP A 22 -5.90 1.61 4.24
N PHE A 23 -5.25 0.61 3.68
CA PHE A 23 -4.00 0.74 2.95
C PHE A 23 -4.22 0.37 1.50
N GLU A 24 -3.50 1.04 0.62
CA GLU A 24 -3.42 0.74 -0.80
C GLU A 24 -1.97 0.43 -1.16
N CYS A 25 -1.77 -0.33 -2.24
CA CYS A 25 -0.44 -0.70 -2.74
C CYS A 25 -0.20 -0.14 -4.15
N GLU A 26 1.03 0.28 -4.40
CA GLU A 26 1.54 0.64 -5.71
C GLU A 26 2.74 -0.25 -6.03
N LEU A 27 2.65 -0.98 -7.14
CA LEU A 27 3.67 -1.91 -7.59
C LEU A 27 4.55 -1.18 -8.60
N ILE A 28 5.85 -1.19 -8.39
CA ILE A 28 6.81 -0.48 -9.24
C ILE A 28 7.77 -1.51 -9.83
N ASP A 29 7.87 -1.54 -11.15
CA ASP A 29 8.80 -2.36 -11.92
C ASP A 29 9.35 -1.61 -13.13
N ASP A 30 10.06 -2.32 -14.02
CA ASP A 30 10.66 -1.77 -15.24
C ASP A 30 9.63 -1.20 -16.23
N THR A 31 8.35 -1.55 -16.11
CA THR A 31 7.25 -1.01 -16.94
C THR A 31 6.66 0.26 -16.35
N GLY A 32 7.04 0.63 -15.12
CA GLY A 32 6.61 1.83 -14.41
C GLY A 32 5.86 1.53 -13.11
N ALA A 33 5.14 2.54 -12.61
CA ALA A 33 4.33 2.43 -11.40
C ALA A 33 2.88 2.06 -11.73
N ARG A 34 2.41 0.94 -11.17
CA ARG A 34 1.03 0.48 -11.28
C ARG A 34 0.33 0.55 -9.92
N ARG A 35 -0.59 1.50 -9.79
CA ARG A 35 -1.45 1.63 -8.59
C ARG A 35 -2.58 0.62 -8.60
N VAL A 36 -2.70 -0.17 -7.54
CA VAL A 36 -3.79 -1.16 -7.40
C VAL A 36 -4.95 -0.51 -6.65
N ARG A 37 -5.89 0.08 -7.40
CA ARG A 37 -7.08 0.75 -6.83
C ARG A 37 -8.23 -0.20 -6.49
N SER A 38 -8.18 -1.44 -6.96
CA SER A 38 -9.25 -2.44 -6.77
C SER A 38 -9.18 -3.16 -5.42
N LYS A 39 -8.18 -2.87 -4.58
CA LYS A 39 -7.94 -3.59 -3.34
C LYS A 39 -7.61 -2.64 -2.20
N ALA A 40 -8.39 -2.74 -1.13
CA ALA A 40 -8.15 -2.07 0.15
C ALA A 40 -7.69 -3.11 1.16
N PHE A 41 -6.60 -2.83 1.86
CA PHE A 41 -6.09 -3.68 2.93
C PHE A 41 -6.39 -3.04 4.29
N PHE A 42 -6.76 -3.85 5.28
CA PHE A 42 -7.10 -3.31 6.62
C PHE A 42 -5.90 -3.32 7.56
N SER A 43 -4.77 -3.90 7.14
CA SER A 43 -3.50 -3.82 7.87
C SER A 43 -2.31 -3.70 6.92
N VAL A 44 -1.22 -3.10 7.42
CA VAL A 44 0.07 -3.06 6.70
C VAL A 44 0.59 -4.47 6.45
N GLY A 45 0.41 -5.39 7.39
CA GLY A 45 0.83 -6.79 7.24
C GLY A 45 0.14 -7.49 6.06
N GLU A 46 -1.17 -7.31 5.93
CA GLU A 46 -1.95 -7.85 4.81
C GLU A 46 -1.48 -7.28 3.46
N ALA A 47 -1.26 -5.96 3.40
CA ALA A 47 -0.73 -5.28 2.23
C ALA A 47 0.68 -5.79 1.85
N LYS A 48 1.56 -5.99 2.84
CA LYS A 48 2.91 -6.55 2.65
C LYS A 48 2.86 -8.00 2.16
N SER A 49 2.10 -8.85 2.84
CA SER A 49 1.96 -10.26 2.45
C SER A 49 1.42 -10.39 1.02
N TRP A 50 0.44 -9.56 0.65
CA TRP A 50 -0.07 -9.54 -0.71
C TRP A 50 0.99 -9.08 -1.72
N ALA A 51 1.68 -7.97 -1.47
CA ALA A 51 2.71 -7.44 -2.36
C ALA A 51 3.86 -8.44 -2.57
N SER A 52 4.35 -9.06 -1.49
CA SER A 52 5.36 -10.13 -1.56
C SER A 52 4.87 -11.33 -2.37
N ALA A 53 3.60 -11.72 -2.22
CA ALA A 53 3.00 -12.80 -3.03
C ALA A 53 2.89 -12.44 -4.53
N GLN A 54 2.94 -11.16 -4.90
CA GLN A 54 3.01 -10.71 -6.30
C GLN A 54 4.45 -10.61 -6.83
N GLY A 55 5.47 -10.89 -6.01
CA GLY A 55 6.88 -10.73 -6.39
C GLY A 55 7.44 -9.31 -6.22
N TYR A 56 6.71 -8.44 -5.51
CA TYR A 56 7.13 -7.07 -5.22
C TYR A 56 7.42 -6.94 -3.73
N PRO A 57 8.68 -7.15 -3.27
CA PRO A 57 9.03 -6.91 -1.88
C PRO A 57 8.72 -5.47 -1.51
N VAL A 58 8.18 -5.27 -0.30
CA VAL A 58 7.91 -3.93 0.23
C VAL A 58 9.19 -3.40 0.86
N ASP A 59 9.69 -2.30 0.34
CA ASP A 59 10.87 -1.63 0.89
C ASP A 59 10.48 -0.97 2.22
N GLU A 60 11.00 -1.46 3.34
CA GLU A 60 10.71 -0.92 4.68
C GLU A 60 11.43 0.41 4.95
N THR A 61 12.27 0.87 4.01
CA THR A 61 13.09 2.07 4.18
C THR A 61 12.23 3.35 4.35
N ASP A 62 10.98 3.36 3.88
CA ASP A 62 10.09 4.52 3.97
C ASP A 62 9.17 4.53 5.21
N ALA A 63 9.15 3.45 6.02
CA ALA A 63 8.30 3.38 7.21
C ALA A 63 8.80 4.28 8.38
N ARG A 64 9.92 4.99 8.20
CA ARG A 64 10.58 5.79 9.25
C ARG A 64 10.25 7.29 9.22
N ASN A 65 9.40 7.76 8.29
CA ASN A 65 9.10 9.20 8.13
C ASN A 65 7.60 9.54 8.25
N ALA A 66 6.93 8.95 9.24
CA ALA A 66 5.66 9.46 9.74
C ALA A 66 5.70 9.46 11.28
N GLN A 67 6.55 10.34 11.84
CA GLN A 67 6.44 10.80 13.23
C GLN A 67 5.84 12.20 13.24
#